data_AF-A0A5N6UWC9-F1
#
_entry.id   AF-A0A5N6UWC9-F1
#
_cell.length_a   1.000
_cell.length_b   1.000
_cell.length_c   1.000
_cell.angle_alpha   90.00
_cell.angle_beta   90.00
_cell.angle_gamma   90.00
#
_symmetry.space_group_name_H-M   'P 1'
#
loop_
_entity.id
_entity.type
_entity.pdbx_description
1 polymer ?
#
loop_
_entity_poly.entity_id
_entity_poly.type
_entity_poly.pdbx_seq_one_letter_code
_entity_poly.pdbx_strand_id
1 'polypeptide(L)' 'MLTLTGVVNSEGWTPMTEGATLAFMEYENRGTGSNTSARLYKTPESAAVTKSQLWGGDAGWYDTAF' A
#
# COMPACT_ATOMS: atom_id res chain seq x y z
N MET A 1 -11.51 -2.87 5.23
CA MET A 1 -11.11 -1.57 4.66
C MET A 1 -10.05 -0.97 5.59
N LEU A 2 -8.87 -0.61 5.07
CA LEU A 2 -7.74 -0.12 5.87
C LEU A 2 -7.96 1.36 6.27
N THR A 3 -7.62 1.72 7.50
CA THR A 3 -7.70 3.11 8.00
C THR A 3 -6.31 3.60 8.43
N LEU A 4 -5.86 4.71 7.83
CA LEU A 4 -4.64 5.42 8.22
C LEU A 4 -5.01 6.60 9.13
N THR A 5 -4.52 6.56 10.37
CA THR A 5 -4.67 7.68 11.31
C THR A 5 -3.71 8.82 10.96
N GLY A 6 -3.84 9.96 11.63
CA GLY A 6 -2.99 11.15 11.41
C GLY A 6 -1.53 10.99 11.79
N VAL A 7 -1.08 9.78 12.15
CA VAL A 7 0.34 9.47 12.39
C VAL A 7 1.16 9.46 11.09
N VAL A 8 0.50 9.22 9.95
CA VAL A 8 1.16 9.17 8.64
C VAL A 8 1.48 10.60 8.18
N ASN A 9 2.76 10.89 7.96
CA ASN A 9 3.19 12.15 7.37
C ASN A 9 2.55 12.34 5.98
N SER A 10 2.25 13.57 5.57
CA SER A 10 1.65 13.87 4.27
C SER A 10 2.50 13.37 3.08
N GLU A 11 3.83 13.38 3.20
CA GLU A 11 4.74 12.83 2.19
C GLU A 11 4.64 11.30 2.05
N GLY A 12 4.17 10.62 3.11
CA GLY A 12 3.92 9.18 3.19
C GLY A 12 5.19 8.35 3.36
N TRP A 13 6.09 8.42 2.39
CA TRP A 13 7.29 7.60 2.30
C TRP A 13 8.56 8.45 2.42
N THR A 14 9.63 7.87 2.96
CA THR A 14 10.94 8.52 3.09
C THR A 14 12.02 7.68 2.41
N PRO A 15 13.06 8.29 1.82
CA PRO A 15 14.21 7.57 1.30
C PRO A 15 14.97 6.82 2.41
N MET A 16 15.51 5.65 2.06
CA MET A 16 16.52 4.94 2.85
C MET A 16 17.90 4.97 2.16
N THR A 17 17.92 4.72 0.85
CA THR A 17 19.12 4.74 0.01
C THR A 17 18.86 5.61 -1.22
N GLU A 18 19.85 6.40 -1.60
CA GLU A 18 19.79 7.24 -2.80
C GLU A 18 19.64 6.38 -4.07
N GLY A 19 18.79 6.83 -5.00
CA GLY A 19 18.61 6.17 -6.31
C GLY A 19 17.80 4.87 -6.30
N ALA A 20 17.09 4.54 -5.22
CA ALA A 20 16.23 3.36 -5.18
C ALA A 20 15.04 3.49 -6.15
N THR A 21 14.85 2.49 -7.01
CA THR A 21 13.66 2.36 -7.86
C THR A 21 12.63 1.47 -7.16
N LEU A 22 11.54 2.07 -6.69
CA LEU A 22 10.52 1.40 -5.88
C LEU A 22 9.12 1.66 -6.44
N ALA A 23 8.19 0.75 -6.15
CA ALA A 23 6.78 0.90 -6.46
C ALA A 23 5.97 0.93 -5.16
N PHE A 24 5.66 2.14 -4.69
CA PHE A 24 4.81 2.34 -3.52
C PHE A 24 3.38 2.66 -3.95
N MET A 25 2.40 1.95 -3.39
CA MET A 25 0.99 2.02 -3.79
C MET A 25 0.09 2.20 -2.55
N GLU A 26 -0.95 3.01 -2.69
CA GLU A 26 -2.10 3.19 -1.80
C GLU A 26 -3.43 3.15 -2.59
N TYR A 27 -4.26 2.12 -2.34
CA TYR A 27 -5.58 1.96 -2.96
C TYR A 27 -6.72 2.03 -1.93
N GLU A 28 -7.69 2.92 -2.15
CA GLU A 28 -8.93 3.07 -1.36
C GLU A 28 -8.75 3.16 0.17
N ASN A 29 -7.61 3.68 0.64
CA ASN A 29 -7.38 3.95 2.06
C ASN A 29 -8.32 5.04 2.59
N ARG A 30 -8.75 4.90 3.85
CA ARG A 30 -9.56 5.91 4.56
C ARG A 30 -8.82 6.46 5.78
N GLY A 31 -9.36 7.51 6.37
CA GLY A 31 -8.85 8.12 7.60
C GLY A 31 -8.07 9.41 7.35
N THR A 32 -7.72 10.10 8.43
CA THR A 32 -7.07 11.43 8.34
C THR A 32 -5.69 11.38 7.70
N GLY A 33 -5.01 10.24 7.75
CA GLY A 33 -3.70 10.04 7.13
C GLY A 33 -3.75 9.54 5.69
N SER A 34 -4.94 9.31 5.10
CA SER A 34 -5.08 8.66 3.79
C SER A 34 -5.07 9.61 2.58
N ASN A 35 -4.97 10.93 2.79
CA ASN A 35 -4.89 11.86 1.68
C ASN A 35 -3.55 11.69 0.95
N THR A 36 -3.61 11.38 -0.35
CA THR A 36 -2.41 11.13 -1.15
C THR A 36 -1.93 12.33 -1.96
N SER A 37 -2.56 13.50 -1.86
CA SER A 37 -2.26 14.66 -2.71
C SER A 37 -0.82 15.19 -2.58
N ALA A 38 -0.14 14.86 -1.49
CA ALA A 38 1.23 15.27 -1.19
C ALA A 38 2.24 14.11 -1.17
N ARG A 39 1.84 12.91 -1.62
CA ARG A 39 2.70 11.73 -1.53
C ARG A 39 3.89 11.83 -2.46
N LEU A 40 5.06 11.51 -1.93
CA LEU A 40 6.27 11.30 -2.71
C LEU A 40 6.34 9.83 -3.13
N TYR A 41 6.93 9.57 -4.29
CA TYR A 41 7.23 8.21 -4.81
C TYR A 41 6.01 7.30 -5.05
N LYS A 42 4.78 7.83 -4.94
CA LYS A 42 3.57 7.04 -5.17
C LYS A 42 3.48 6.63 -6.65
N THR A 43 3.29 5.35 -6.87
CA THR A 43 2.91 4.77 -8.16
C THR A 43 1.38 4.66 -8.21
N PRO A 44 0.72 5.22 -9.25
CA PRO A 44 -0.74 5.10 -9.39
C PRO A 44 -1.19 3.66 -9.64
N GLU A 45 -2.35 3.33 -9.09
CA GLU A 45 -3.01 2.03 -9.18
C GLU A 45 -4.52 2.20 -9.31
N SER A 46 -5.18 1.22 -9.92
CA SER A 46 -6.64 1.23 -10.15
C SER A 46 -7.38 0.12 -9.43
N ALA A 47 -6.66 -0.81 -8.79
CA ALA A 47 -7.23 -1.95 -8.07
C ALA A 47 -6.32 -2.39 -6.92
N ALA A 48 -6.91 -3.03 -5.91
CA ALA A 48 -6.17 -3.72 -4.87
C ALA A 48 -5.45 -4.96 -5.41
N VAL A 49 -4.28 -5.25 -4.87
CA VAL A 49 -3.55 -6.50 -5.15
C VAL A 49 -4.33 -7.68 -4.57
N THR A 50 -4.52 -8.72 -5.37
CA THR A 50 -5.21 -9.95 -4.93
C THR A 50 -4.25 -10.95 -4.29
N LYS A 51 -4.80 -11.85 -3.47
CA LYS A 51 -4.07 -13.00 -2.90
C LYS A 51 -3.37 -13.83 -3.99
N SER A 52 -4.06 -14.06 -5.12
CA SER A 52 -3.52 -14.82 -6.25
C SER A 52 -2.39 -14.10 -6.99
N GLN A 53 -2.44 -12.77 -7.12
CA GLN A 53 -1.36 -11.98 -7.71
C GLN A 53 -0.10 -11.99 -6.83
N LEU A 54 -0.26 -11.97 -5.50
CA LEU A 54 0.86 -11.87 -4.57
C LEU A 54 1.57 -13.22 -4.35
N TRP A 55 0.81 -14.29 -4.13
CA TRP A 55 1.38 -15.58 -3.73
C TRP A 55 1.41 -16.61 -4.86
N GLY A 56 0.57 -16.45 -5.89
CA GLY A 56 0.36 -17.46 -6.91
C GLY A 56 -0.13 -18.79 -6.36
N GLY A 57 -0.45 -19.72 -7.25
CA GLY A 57 -0.65 -21.13 -6.90
C GLY A 57 -1.72 -21.41 -5.84
N ASP A 58 -1.48 -22.47 -5.06
CA ASP A 58 -2.45 -23.04 -4.14
C ASP A 58 -2.49 -22.30 -2.78
N ALA A 59 -3.69 -22.06 -2.30
CA ALA A 59 -4.01 -21.25 -1.12
C ALA A 59 -4.09 -22.07 0.18
N GLY A 60 -3.86 -23.38 0.12
CA GLY A 60 -4.10 -24.31 1.23
C GLY A 60 -3.23 -24.12 2.48
N TRP A 61 -2.26 -23.21 2.45
CA TRP A 61 -1.38 -22.92 3.57
C TRP A 61 -1.92 -21.86 4.53
N TYR A 62 -2.87 -21.02 4.11
CA TYR A 62 -3.46 -20.00 4.99
C TYR A 62 -4.84 -20.42 5.49
N ASP A 63 -5.12 -20.06 6.74
CA ASP A 63 -6.43 -20.24 7.34
C ASP A 63 -7.43 -19.31 6.65
N THR A 64 -8.43 -19.90 5.99
CA THR A 64 -9.45 -19.17 5.21
C THR A 64 -10.57 -18.61 6.08
N ALA A 65 -10.58 -18.90 7.38
CA ALA A 65 -11.49 -18.29 8.35
C ALA A 65 -11.10 -16.83 8.71
N PHE A 66 -9.95 -16.35 8.21
CA PHE A 66 -9.42 -14.99 8.41
C PHE A 66 -8.98 -14.35 7.09
#